data_AF-A0A952DBG2-F1
#
_entry.id   AF-A0A952DBG2-F1
#
_cell.length_a   1.000
_cell.length_b   1.000
_cell.length_c   1.000
_cell.angle_alpha   90.00
_cell.angle_beta   90.00
_cell.angle_gamma   90.00
#
_symmetry.space_group_name_H-M   'P 1'
#
loop_
_entity.id
_entity.type
_entity.pdbx_description
1 polymer ?
#
loop_
_entity_poly.entity_id
_entity_poly.type
_entity_poly.pdbx_seq_one_letter_code
_entity_poly.pdbx_strand_id
1 'polypeptide(L)'
;MSPVPDEDRIPFFVFIVESPSDLDFYHDRAEGRLLAEVIRHTGVPTVLRVAITRQALVAALHYGLVDEMKANPERLPILHISAHGSAEGIQLASGEALSWQDLRDILKPVNAALKGSLFICLSTCQGYSGTQMAMYPDDEDFPYFALIGCAASPTWAETSVGFATLYHQVARGEYVEDAVEIMRRASGNDAFYLRTAEDTKKDYIEYLKSIDAGDARHELTEATDAGRLGDMVKYTGSCA
;
A
#
# COMPACT_ATOMS: atom_id res chain seq x y z
N MET A 1 -9.31 22.10 -8.24
CA MET A 1 -10.63 22.67 -8.60
C MET A 1 -11.13 23.52 -7.42
N SER A 2 -12.39 24.00 -7.38
CA SER A 2 -12.95 24.48 -6.10
C SER A 2 -13.23 23.27 -5.20
N PRO A 3 -13.07 23.35 -3.87
CA PRO A 3 -13.37 22.24 -2.97
C PRO A 3 -14.83 21.75 -3.10
N VAL A 4 -15.03 20.46 -2.83
CA VAL A 4 -16.35 19.82 -2.80
C VAL A 4 -17.22 20.49 -1.72
N PRO A 5 -18.45 20.92 -2.05
CA PRO A 5 -19.42 21.45 -1.09
C PRO A 5 -19.65 20.50 0.08
N ASP A 6 -19.92 21.03 1.28
CA ASP A 6 -20.03 20.22 2.51
C ASP A 6 -21.09 19.10 2.38
N GLU A 7 -22.21 19.38 1.71
CA GLU A 7 -23.33 18.46 1.48
C GLU A 7 -22.99 17.28 0.54
N ASP A 8 -21.99 17.45 -0.33
CA ASP A 8 -21.56 16.45 -1.31
C ASP A 8 -20.34 15.65 -0.83
N ARG A 9 -19.79 15.99 0.35
CA ARG A 9 -18.63 15.28 0.91
C ARG A 9 -19.04 13.91 1.44
N ILE A 10 -18.26 12.92 1.07
CA ILE A 10 -18.39 11.56 1.60
C ILE A 10 -17.77 11.54 3.01
N PRO A 11 -18.54 11.27 4.07
CA PRO A 11 -18.00 11.16 5.40
C PRO A 11 -17.05 9.98 5.52
N PHE A 12 -15.92 10.17 6.21
CA PHE A 12 -14.92 9.13 6.41
C PHE A 12 -14.34 9.15 7.83
N PHE A 13 -13.68 8.05 8.19
CA PHE A 13 -12.81 7.97 9.35
C PHE A 13 -11.47 7.36 8.94
N VAL A 14 -10.41 7.65 9.70
CA VAL A 14 -9.08 7.09 9.42
C VAL A 14 -8.78 5.95 10.38
N PHE A 15 -8.51 4.77 9.84
CA PHE A 15 -8.07 3.61 10.61
C PHE A 15 -6.59 3.37 10.36
N ILE A 16 -5.76 3.74 11.33
CA ILE A 16 -4.30 3.64 11.25
C ILE A 16 -3.87 2.31 11.87
N VAL A 17 -3.14 1.52 11.10
CA VAL A 17 -2.37 0.37 11.57
C VAL A 17 -0.89 0.70 11.46
N GLU A 18 -0.21 0.72 12.60
CA GLU A 18 1.21 1.03 12.67
C GLU A 18 2.01 -0.19 13.14
N SER A 19 3.17 -0.40 12.54
CA SER A 19 4.09 -1.47 12.89
C SER A 19 5.53 -0.97 12.87
N PRO A 20 5.93 -0.17 13.88
CA PRO A 20 7.28 0.40 13.93
C PRO A 20 8.31 -0.69 14.27
N SER A 21 9.55 -0.55 13.82
CA SER A 21 10.63 -1.42 14.29
C SER A 21 10.87 -1.24 15.79
N ASP A 22 11.58 -2.19 16.42
CA ASP A 22 12.01 -2.05 17.82
C ASP A 22 12.85 -0.79 18.05
N LEU A 23 13.73 -0.45 17.11
CA LEU A 23 14.56 0.75 17.15
C LEU A 23 13.73 2.03 16.98
N ASP A 24 12.77 2.04 16.06
CA ASP A 24 11.89 3.19 15.87
C ASP A 24 11.00 3.41 17.09
N PHE A 25 10.46 2.33 17.65
CA PHE A 25 9.68 2.37 18.88
C PHE A 25 10.51 2.90 20.06
N TYR A 26 11.76 2.44 20.20
CA TYR A 26 12.68 2.91 21.23
C TYR A 26 12.99 4.42 21.11
N HIS A 27 13.07 4.93 19.87
CA HIS A 27 13.32 6.35 19.60
C HIS A 27 12.06 7.21 19.50
N ASP A 28 10.89 6.68 19.87
CA ASP A 28 9.57 7.35 19.76
C ASP A 28 9.29 7.86 18.34
N ARG A 29 9.76 7.12 17.33
CA ARG A 29 9.48 7.36 15.91
C ARG A 29 8.23 6.60 15.52
N ALA A 30 7.08 7.14 15.92
CA ALA A 30 5.76 6.62 15.60
C ALA A 30 4.95 7.68 14.85
N GLU A 31 4.83 7.51 13.54
CA GLU A 31 4.01 8.38 12.68
C GLU A 31 2.53 8.33 13.06
N GLY A 32 2.03 7.14 13.41
CA GLY A 32 0.62 6.90 13.67
C GLY A 32 0.07 7.75 14.80
N ARG A 33 0.86 8.01 15.85
CA ARG A 33 0.45 8.90 16.95
C ARG A 33 0.31 10.35 16.48
N LEU A 34 1.32 10.87 15.79
CA LEU A 34 1.32 12.24 15.25
C LEU A 34 0.13 12.44 14.30
N LEU A 35 -0.04 11.53 13.33
CA LEU A 35 -1.14 11.61 12.38
C LEU A 35 -2.48 11.56 13.09
N ALA A 36 -2.66 10.65 14.04
CA ALA A 36 -3.92 10.55 14.77
C ALA A 36 -4.27 11.83 15.52
N GLU A 37 -3.30 12.55 16.09
CA GLU A 37 -3.52 13.84 16.73
C GLU A 37 -3.92 14.92 15.71
N VAL A 38 -3.18 15.04 14.61
CA VAL A 38 -3.47 16.02 13.55
C VAL A 38 -4.86 15.79 12.94
N ILE A 39 -5.19 14.54 12.60
CA ILE A 39 -6.46 14.21 11.96
C ILE A 39 -7.64 14.46 12.90
N ARG A 40 -7.51 14.15 14.20
CA ARG A 40 -8.57 14.48 15.17
C ARG A 40 -8.85 15.98 15.25
N HIS A 41 -7.84 16.83 15.06
CA HIS A 41 -8.03 18.28 15.01
C HIS A 41 -8.79 18.77 13.76
N THR A 42 -8.90 17.95 12.71
CA THR A 42 -9.73 18.26 11.54
C THR A 42 -11.20 17.84 11.72
N GLY A 43 -11.54 17.22 12.86
CA GLY A 43 -12.89 16.70 13.14
C GLY A 43 -13.15 15.32 12.54
N VAL A 44 -12.15 14.69 11.90
CA VAL A 44 -12.26 13.34 11.35
C VAL A 44 -12.00 12.30 12.45
N PRO A 45 -12.93 11.36 12.71
CA PRO A 45 -12.70 10.27 13.66
C PRO A 45 -11.47 9.46 13.23
N THR A 46 -10.59 9.16 14.19
CA THR A 46 -9.33 8.48 13.90
C THR A 46 -9.01 7.46 14.97
N VAL A 47 -8.61 6.28 14.53
CA VAL A 47 -8.28 5.14 15.36
C VAL A 47 -6.87 4.70 15.03
N LEU A 48 -6.06 4.42 16.06
CA LEU A 48 -4.72 3.85 15.92
C LEU A 48 -4.70 2.45 16.53
N ARG A 49 -4.08 1.51 15.82
CA ARG A 49 -3.76 0.16 16.28
C ARG A 49 -2.30 -0.15 15.97
N VAL A 50 -1.60 -0.75 16.93
CA VAL A 50 -0.24 -1.27 16.70
C VAL A 50 -0.33 -2.75 16.36
N ALA A 51 0.26 -3.15 15.24
CA ALA A 51 0.28 -4.52 14.76
C ALA A 51 1.72 -5.07 14.78
N ILE A 52 2.07 -5.80 15.85
CA ILE A 52 3.44 -6.31 16.02
C ILE A 52 3.72 -7.51 15.11
N THR A 53 2.73 -8.40 14.95
CA THR A 53 2.85 -9.67 14.22
C THR A 53 1.85 -9.76 13.09
N ARG A 54 2.01 -10.74 12.19
CA ARG A 54 1.00 -11.01 11.14
C ARG A 54 -0.39 -11.24 11.75
N GLN A 55 -0.45 -12.00 12.85
CA GLN A 55 -1.70 -12.26 13.55
C GLN A 55 -2.34 -10.98 14.07
N ALA A 56 -1.55 -10.05 14.62
CA ALA A 56 -2.05 -8.77 15.10
C ALA A 56 -2.53 -7.87 13.94
N LEU A 57 -1.83 -7.86 12.81
CA LEU A 57 -2.26 -7.15 11.60
C LEU A 57 -3.61 -7.68 11.10
N VAL A 58 -3.73 -9.00 10.95
CA VAL A 58 -4.98 -9.64 10.53
C VAL A 58 -6.10 -9.33 11.53
N ALA A 59 -5.83 -9.40 12.83
CA ALA A 59 -6.83 -9.08 13.84
C ALA A 59 -7.27 -7.61 13.79
N ALA A 60 -6.34 -6.68 13.56
CA ALA A 60 -6.66 -5.27 13.39
C ALA A 60 -7.54 -5.03 12.17
N LEU A 61 -7.27 -5.69 11.04
CA LEU A 61 -8.00 -5.48 9.79
C LEU A 61 -9.34 -6.24 9.72
N HIS A 62 -9.42 -7.45 10.27
CA HIS A 62 -10.62 -8.29 10.14
C HIS A 62 -11.59 -8.16 11.31
N TYR A 63 -11.12 -7.74 12.49
CA TYR A 63 -11.98 -7.51 13.65
C TYR A 63 -11.96 -6.05 14.09
N GLY A 64 -10.78 -5.45 14.25
CA GLY A 64 -10.64 -4.08 14.74
C GLY A 64 -11.33 -3.06 13.82
N LEU A 65 -11.06 -3.11 12.51
CA LEU A 65 -11.69 -2.24 11.54
C LEU A 65 -13.21 -2.43 11.50
N VAL A 66 -13.68 -3.67 11.58
CA VAL A 66 -15.12 -4.00 11.60
C VAL A 66 -15.80 -3.37 12.81
N ASP A 67 -15.19 -3.43 13.99
CA ASP A 67 -15.74 -2.81 15.20
C ASP A 67 -15.78 -1.28 15.09
N GLU A 68 -14.76 -0.66 14.50
CA GLU A 68 -14.75 0.79 14.27
C GLU A 68 -15.77 1.23 13.21
N MET A 69 -16.01 0.40 12.18
CA MET A 69 -17.09 0.64 11.23
C MET A 69 -18.47 0.60 11.90
N LYS A 70 -18.70 -0.33 12.86
CA LYS A 70 -19.94 -0.33 13.66
C LYS A 70 -20.08 0.92 14.51
N ALA A 71 -18.96 1.44 15.02
CA ALA A 71 -18.93 2.70 15.79
C ALA A 71 -19.10 3.95 14.90
N ASN A 72 -18.90 3.82 13.59
CA ASN A 72 -18.97 4.89 12.59
C ASN A 72 -19.85 4.49 11.38
N PRO A 73 -21.14 4.17 11.57
CA PRO A 73 -21.98 3.48 10.57
C PRO A 73 -22.23 4.27 9.27
N GLU A 74 -22.03 5.58 9.27
CA GLU A 74 -22.24 6.47 8.12
C GLU A 74 -20.93 6.95 7.49
N ARG A 75 -19.78 6.38 7.87
CA ARG A 75 -18.46 6.82 7.40
C ARG A 75 -17.71 5.68 6.73
N LEU A 76 -17.07 5.98 5.60
CA LEU A 76 -16.16 5.05 4.96
C LEU A 76 -14.79 5.03 5.66
N PRO A 77 -14.14 3.86 5.80
CA PRO A 77 -12.79 3.80 6.32
C PRO A 77 -11.77 4.21 5.24
N ILE A 78 -10.83 5.07 5.62
CA ILE A 78 -9.52 5.16 4.96
C ILE A 78 -8.53 4.37 5.80
N LEU A 79 -8.00 3.29 5.23
CA LEU A 79 -6.98 2.47 5.87
C LEU A 79 -5.60 3.11 5.68
N HIS A 80 -4.91 3.41 6.77
CA HIS A 80 -3.52 3.87 6.74
C HIS A 80 -2.62 2.78 7.32
N ILE A 81 -1.61 2.33 6.58
CA ILE A 81 -0.61 1.38 7.07
C ILE A 81 0.74 2.09 7.12
N SER A 82 1.33 2.15 8.31
CA SER A 82 2.68 2.71 8.54
C SER A 82 3.60 1.61 9.04
N ALA A 83 4.63 1.29 8.26
CA ALA A 83 5.55 0.18 8.50
C ALA A 83 6.84 0.34 7.66
N HIS A 84 7.84 -0.50 7.93
CA HIS A 84 8.93 -0.69 6.98
C HIS A 84 8.41 -1.34 5.70
N GLY A 85 9.05 -1.03 4.57
CA GLY A 85 8.64 -1.54 3.27
C GLY A 85 9.76 -1.64 2.25
N SER A 86 9.49 -2.38 1.19
CA SER A 86 10.38 -2.57 0.04
C SER A 86 9.55 -2.73 -1.24
N ALA A 87 10.21 -3.02 -2.37
CA ALA A 87 9.51 -3.30 -3.61
C ALA A 87 8.67 -4.58 -3.55
N GLU A 88 8.97 -5.48 -2.59
CA GLU A 88 8.39 -6.81 -2.45
C GLU A 88 7.26 -6.88 -1.42
N GLY A 89 7.17 -5.91 -0.49
CA GLY A 89 6.17 -5.96 0.58
C GLY A 89 6.45 -5.03 1.76
N ILE A 90 5.91 -5.41 2.92
CA ILE A 90 6.09 -4.72 4.20
C ILE A 90 6.77 -5.62 5.22
N GLN A 91 7.44 -5.02 6.21
CA GLN A 91 8.00 -5.74 7.35
C GLN A 91 7.32 -5.27 8.64
N LEU A 92 6.87 -6.23 9.45
CA LEU A 92 6.25 -5.97 10.73
C LEU A 92 7.28 -5.85 11.86
N ALA A 93 6.86 -5.33 13.01
CA ALA A 93 7.71 -5.08 14.17
C ALA A 93 8.33 -6.38 14.73
N SER A 94 7.67 -7.53 14.53
CA SER A 94 8.19 -8.86 14.86
C SER A 94 9.35 -9.30 13.97
N GLY A 95 9.64 -8.57 12.88
CA GLY A 95 10.57 -8.96 11.82
C GLY A 95 9.93 -9.79 10.70
N GLU A 96 8.66 -10.22 10.86
CA GLU A 96 7.92 -10.92 9.81
C GLU A 96 7.78 -10.04 8.56
N ALA A 97 8.24 -10.55 7.42
CA ALA A 97 8.01 -9.92 6.13
C ALA A 97 6.72 -10.46 5.51
N LEU A 98 5.87 -9.56 5.01
CA LEU A 98 4.67 -9.87 4.25
C LEU A 98 4.86 -9.38 2.83
N SER A 99 4.72 -10.28 1.86
CA SER A 99 4.74 -9.89 0.45
C SER A 99 3.50 -9.05 0.10
N TRP A 100 3.54 -8.35 -1.03
CA TRP A 100 2.32 -7.73 -1.56
C TRP A 100 1.21 -8.76 -1.80
N GLN A 101 1.55 -10.00 -2.18
CA GLN A 101 0.56 -11.08 -2.30
C GLN A 101 -0.06 -11.47 -0.95
N ASP A 102 0.74 -11.56 0.13
CA ASP A 102 0.20 -11.81 1.46
C ASP A 102 -0.77 -10.70 1.90
N LEU A 103 -0.38 -9.44 1.65
CA LEU A 103 -1.21 -8.29 2.02
C LEU A 103 -2.49 -8.25 1.16
N ARG A 104 -2.40 -8.58 -0.12
CA ARG A 104 -3.55 -8.75 -1.02
C ARG A 104 -4.55 -9.75 -0.44
N ASP A 105 -4.09 -10.94 -0.05
CA ASP A 105 -4.97 -11.99 0.45
C ASP A 105 -5.65 -11.59 1.76
N ILE A 106 -4.98 -10.78 2.58
CA ILE A 106 -5.56 -10.19 3.80
C ILE A 106 -6.61 -9.12 3.46
N LEU A 107 -6.36 -8.27 2.45
CA LEU A 107 -7.20 -7.11 2.13
C LEU A 107 -8.39 -7.43 1.22
N LYS A 108 -8.32 -8.42 0.33
CA LYS A 108 -9.44 -8.86 -0.53
C LYS A 108 -10.77 -9.04 0.24
N PRO A 109 -10.85 -9.83 1.32
CA PRO A 109 -12.11 -9.99 2.05
C PRO A 109 -12.57 -8.67 2.70
N VAL A 110 -11.65 -7.79 3.10
CA VAL A 110 -11.97 -6.47 3.65
C VAL A 110 -12.59 -5.57 2.58
N ASN A 111 -11.97 -5.49 1.39
CA ASN A 111 -12.50 -4.70 0.28
C ASN A 111 -13.84 -5.24 -0.24
N ALA A 112 -14.00 -6.57 -0.29
CA ALA A 112 -15.28 -7.19 -0.64
C ALA A 112 -16.39 -6.81 0.34
N ALA A 113 -16.12 -6.83 1.66
CA ALA A 113 -17.07 -6.37 2.67
C ALA A 113 -17.42 -4.87 2.54
N LEU A 114 -16.46 -4.06 2.06
CA LEU A 114 -16.63 -2.65 1.72
C LEU A 114 -17.21 -2.42 0.31
N LYS A 115 -17.65 -3.48 -0.38
CA LYS A 115 -18.22 -3.40 -1.74
C LYS A 115 -17.28 -2.71 -2.74
N GLY A 116 -15.98 -2.96 -2.63
CA GLY A 116 -14.97 -2.44 -3.54
C GLY A 116 -14.61 -0.97 -3.29
N SER A 117 -14.81 -0.43 -2.09
CA SER A 117 -14.54 0.98 -1.74
C SER A 117 -13.34 1.21 -0.82
N LEU A 118 -12.52 0.18 -0.53
CA LEU A 118 -11.40 0.30 0.39
C LEU A 118 -10.32 1.25 -0.15
N PHE A 119 -10.16 2.40 0.48
CA PHE A 119 -9.09 3.35 0.19
C PHE A 119 -7.90 3.09 1.11
N ILE A 120 -6.69 2.99 0.55
CA ILE A 120 -5.47 2.68 1.30
C ILE A 120 -4.42 3.80 1.15
N CYS A 121 -3.84 4.21 2.27
CA CYS A 121 -2.62 5.00 2.33
C CYS A 121 -1.49 4.12 2.88
N LEU A 122 -0.44 3.90 2.09
CA LEU A 122 0.76 3.18 2.50
C LEU A 122 1.88 4.16 2.81
N SER A 123 2.14 4.34 4.10
CA SER A 123 3.30 5.05 4.62
C SER A 123 4.45 4.08 4.88
N THR A 124 5.03 3.62 3.78
CA THR A 124 6.15 2.68 3.78
C THR A 124 7.15 3.05 2.70
N CYS A 125 8.42 2.68 2.87
CA CYS A 125 9.40 2.72 1.79
C CYS A 125 8.89 1.90 0.60
N GLN A 126 8.97 2.49 -0.60
CA GLN A 126 8.48 1.90 -1.85
C GLN A 126 7.01 1.45 -1.77
N GLY A 127 6.18 2.08 -0.92
CA GLY A 127 4.76 1.74 -0.77
C GLY A 127 3.93 1.81 -2.05
N TYR A 128 4.37 2.57 -3.07
CA TYR A 128 3.71 2.55 -4.39
C TYR A 128 3.79 1.18 -5.08
N SER A 129 4.79 0.35 -4.75
CA SER A 129 4.87 -1.04 -5.19
C SER A 129 3.71 -1.90 -4.69
N GLY A 130 2.98 -1.46 -3.66
CA GLY A 130 1.72 -2.06 -3.23
C GLY A 130 0.64 -2.08 -4.33
N THR A 131 0.80 -1.30 -5.40
CA THR A 131 -0.07 -1.41 -6.58
C THR A 131 -0.03 -2.80 -7.21
N GLN A 132 1.07 -3.55 -7.08
CA GLN A 132 1.23 -4.92 -7.56
C GLN A 132 0.13 -5.87 -7.05
N MET A 133 -0.52 -5.58 -5.92
CA MET A 133 -1.65 -6.38 -5.42
C MET A 133 -2.83 -6.46 -6.42
N ALA A 134 -2.93 -5.51 -7.36
CA ALA A 134 -3.96 -5.47 -8.41
C ALA A 134 -3.50 -6.08 -9.76
N MET A 135 -2.26 -6.55 -9.89
CA MET A 135 -1.70 -7.10 -11.12
C MET A 135 -2.06 -8.58 -11.33
N TYR A 136 -3.35 -8.92 -11.21
CA TYR A 136 -3.86 -10.28 -11.37
C TYR A 136 -4.93 -10.29 -12.49
N PRO A 137 -4.54 -10.56 -13.75
CA PRO A 137 -5.42 -10.44 -14.92
C PRO A 137 -6.71 -11.25 -14.81
N ASP A 138 -6.61 -12.45 -14.25
CA ASP A 138 -7.70 -13.43 -14.16
C ASP A 138 -8.63 -13.22 -12.95
N ASP A 139 -8.31 -12.29 -12.05
CA ASP A 139 -9.09 -12.05 -10.84
C ASP A 139 -9.99 -10.83 -10.99
N GLU A 140 -11.30 -11.00 -10.84
CA GLU A 140 -12.28 -9.91 -10.93
C GLU A 140 -12.32 -9.06 -9.64
N ASP A 141 -11.86 -9.61 -8.51
CA ASP A 141 -11.89 -8.93 -7.22
C ASP A 141 -10.59 -8.19 -6.92
N PHE A 142 -10.70 -6.92 -6.54
CA PHE A 142 -9.56 -6.12 -6.12
C PHE A 142 -9.33 -6.15 -4.60
N PRO A 143 -8.08 -6.08 -4.14
CA PRO A 143 -7.75 -5.93 -2.71
C PRO A 143 -8.00 -4.52 -2.18
N TYR A 144 -8.17 -3.53 -3.06
CA TYR A 144 -8.46 -2.13 -2.70
C TYR A 144 -9.16 -1.43 -3.87
N PHE A 145 -9.77 -0.28 -3.61
CA PHE A 145 -10.27 0.64 -4.62
C PHE A 145 -9.15 1.53 -5.17
N ALA A 146 -8.56 2.33 -4.27
CA ALA A 146 -7.46 3.24 -4.57
C ALA A 146 -6.37 3.15 -3.50
N LEU A 147 -5.13 3.41 -3.93
CA LEU A 147 -3.93 3.34 -3.12
C LEU A 147 -3.11 4.62 -3.31
N ILE A 148 -2.68 5.21 -2.18
CA ILE A 148 -1.63 6.23 -2.14
C ILE A 148 -0.37 5.60 -1.56
N GLY A 149 0.76 5.75 -2.24
CA GLY A 149 2.05 5.26 -1.76
C GLY A 149 3.22 6.03 -2.34
N CYS A 150 4.39 5.95 -1.68
CA CYS A 150 5.64 6.54 -2.17
C CYS A 150 6.41 5.54 -3.05
N ALA A 151 6.89 5.95 -4.22
CA ALA A 151 7.75 5.13 -5.08
C ALA A 151 9.23 5.15 -4.64
N ALA A 152 9.59 6.02 -3.69
CA ALA A 152 10.93 6.13 -3.11
C ALA A 152 10.95 5.62 -1.66
N SER A 153 12.06 5.85 -0.96
CA SER A 153 12.18 5.63 0.49
C SER A 153 12.03 6.98 1.20
N PRO A 154 10.81 7.42 1.54
CA PRO A 154 10.60 8.72 2.15
C PRO A 154 11.16 8.76 3.56
N THR A 155 11.57 9.94 4.02
CA THR A 155 11.91 10.13 5.43
C THR A 155 10.64 10.21 6.29
N TRP A 156 10.75 9.92 7.58
CA TRP A 156 9.62 10.06 8.52
C TRP A 156 9.03 11.48 8.53
N ALA A 157 9.87 12.51 8.37
CA ALA A 157 9.42 13.89 8.30
C ALA A 157 8.58 14.13 7.03
N GLU A 158 9.00 13.60 5.89
CA GLU A 158 8.27 13.69 4.63
C GLU A 158 6.91 12.99 4.71
N THR A 159 6.85 11.77 5.25
CA THR A 159 5.58 11.04 5.40
C THR A 159 4.65 11.72 6.40
N SER A 160 5.18 12.17 7.55
CA SER A 160 4.40 12.87 8.58
C SER A 160 3.79 14.16 8.05
N VAL A 161 4.59 15.02 7.40
CA VAL A 161 4.10 16.28 6.80
C VAL A 161 3.14 15.99 5.64
N GLY A 162 3.50 15.02 4.79
CA GLY A 162 2.74 14.65 3.62
C GLY A 162 1.34 14.13 3.97
N PHE A 163 1.24 13.09 4.79
CA PHE A 163 -0.05 12.50 5.18
C PHE A 163 -0.88 13.42 6.07
N ALA A 164 -0.26 14.17 6.98
CA ALA A 164 -0.98 15.21 7.74
C ALA A 164 -1.65 16.22 6.80
N THR A 165 -0.91 16.65 5.76
CA THR A 165 -1.42 17.56 4.73
C THR A 165 -2.54 16.89 3.92
N LEU A 166 -2.34 15.66 3.44
CA LEU A 166 -3.34 14.90 2.70
C LEU A 166 -4.68 14.85 3.46
N TYR A 167 -4.66 14.38 4.72
CA TYR A 167 -5.88 14.24 5.50
C TYR A 167 -6.53 15.59 5.81
N HIS A 168 -5.74 16.65 6.03
CA HIS A 168 -6.27 17.99 6.18
C HIS A 168 -7.01 18.48 4.93
N GLN A 169 -6.44 18.26 3.74
CA GLN A 169 -7.03 18.67 2.48
C GLN A 169 -8.30 17.86 2.16
N VAL A 170 -8.27 16.55 2.33
CA VAL A 170 -9.45 15.69 2.12
C VAL A 170 -10.57 16.06 3.11
N ALA A 171 -10.26 16.32 4.38
CA ALA A 171 -11.24 16.71 5.38
C ALA A 171 -11.97 18.03 5.05
N ARG A 172 -11.31 18.96 4.36
CA ARG A 172 -11.93 20.22 3.89
C ARG A 172 -12.58 20.11 2.50
N GLY A 173 -12.69 18.91 1.95
CA GLY A 173 -13.34 18.66 0.66
C GLY A 173 -12.46 18.85 -0.56
N GLU A 174 -11.14 18.88 -0.43
CA GLU A 174 -10.27 18.82 -1.62
C GLU A 174 -10.41 17.46 -2.31
N TYR A 175 -10.31 17.43 -3.64
CA TYR A 175 -10.24 16.18 -4.39
C TYR A 175 -8.97 15.42 -4.01
N VAL A 176 -9.01 14.09 -3.96
CA VAL A 176 -7.89 13.29 -3.49
C VAL A 176 -6.64 13.49 -4.36
N GLU A 177 -6.83 13.61 -5.67
CA GLU A 177 -5.77 13.91 -6.65
C GLU A 177 -5.08 15.25 -6.34
N ASP A 178 -5.88 16.29 -6.11
CA ASP A 178 -5.40 17.63 -5.76
C ASP A 178 -4.71 17.60 -4.37
N ALA A 179 -5.26 16.84 -3.41
CA ALA A 179 -4.68 16.65 -2.09
C ALA A 179 -3.32 15.92 -2.13
N VAL A 180 -3.14 14.95 -3.04
CA VAL A 180 -1.84 14.28 -3.27
C VAL A 180 -0.81 15.24 -3.87
N GLU A 181 -1.23 16.11 -4.79
CA GLU A 181 -0.34 17.15 -5.33
C GLU A 181 0.10 18.14 -4.24
N ILE A 182 -0.80 18.54 -3.35
CA ILE A 182 -0.46 19.40 -2.21
C ILE A 182 0.45 18.66 -1.21
N MET A 183 0.19 17.37 -0.96
CA MET A 183 1.04 16.49 -0.14
C MET A 183 2.48 16.44 -0.66
N ARG A 184 2.70 16.29 -1.97
CA ARG A 184 4.03 16.30 -2.58
C ARG A 184 4.77 17.61 -2.30
N ARG A 185 4.10 18.74 -2.56
CA ARG A 185 4.66 20.07 -2.33
C ARG A 185 4.98 20.35 -0.87
N ALA A 186 4.10 19.94 0.05
CA ALA A 186 4.27 20.17 1.48
C ALA A 186 5.40 19.33 2.08
N SER A 187 5.50 18.06 1.66
CA SER A 187 6.57 17.16 2.10
C SER A 187 7.92 17.45 1.43
N GLY A 188 7.92 18.10 0.26
CA GLY A 188 9.10 18.23 -0.59
C GLY A 188 9.48 16.95 -1.33
N ASN A 189 8.55 15.99 -1.43
CA ASN A 189 8.76 14.68 -2.04
C ASN A 189 7.72 14.41 -3.14
N ASP A 190 8.15 14.44 -4.40
CA ASP A 190 7.29 14.25 -5.57
C ASP A 190 6.94 12.78 -5.85
N ALA A 191 7.49 11.83 -5.09
CA ALA A 191 7.35 10.40 -5.34
C ALA A 191 6.11 9.76 -4.71
N PHE A 192 5.18 10.55 -4.15
CA PHE A 192 3.86 10.04 -3.75
C PHE A 192 2.94 9.91 -4.96
N TYR A 193 2.19 8.83 -5.10
CA TYR A 193 1.27 8.63 -6.22
C TYR A 193 -0.05 8.04 -5.74
N LEU A 194 -1.13 8.43 -6.40
CA LEU A 194 -2.46 7.83 -6.29
C LEU A 194 -2.68 6.90 -7.49
N ARG A 195 -3.21 5.70 -7.24
CA ARG A 195 -3.60 4.79 -8.30
C ARG A 195 -4.82 3.97 -7.90
N THR A 196 -5.73 3.74 -8.84
CA THR A 196 -6.84 2.80 -8.65
C THR A 196 -6.39 1.38 -9.00
N ALA A 197 -6.99 0.37 -8.35
CA ALA A 197 -6.70 -1.02 -8.67
C ALA A 197 -7.07 -1.38 -10.12
N GLU A 198 -8.17 -0.80 -10.62
CA GLU A 198 -8.64 -0.98 -11.99
C GLU A 198 -7.63 -0.45 -13.00
N ASP A 199 -7.15 0.79 -12.82
CA ASP A 199 -6.15 1.39 -13.71
C ASP A 199 -4.83 0.61 -13.67
N THR A 200 -4.41 0.12 -12.50
CA THR A 200 -3.21 -0.73 -12.40
C THR A 200 -3.39 -2.05 -13.17
N LYS A 201 -4.53 -2.71 -13.02
CA LYS A 201 -4.80 -3.98 -13.72
C LYS A 201 -4.84 -3.77 -15.24
N LYS A 202 -5.48 -2.69 -15.68
CA LYS A 202 -5.55 -2.32 -17.10
C LYS A 202 -4.15 -2.13 -17.68
N ASP A 203 -3.32 -1.28 -17.04
CA ASP A 203 -1.94 -1.04 -17.49
C ASP A 203 -1.12 -2.33 -17.54
N TYR A 204 -1.30 -3.21 -16.55
CA TYR A 204 -0.59 -4.50 -16.51
C TYR A 204 -1.03 -5.43 -17.66
N ILE A 205 -2.32 -5.50 -17.97
CA ILE A 205 -2.83 -6.27 -19.11
C ILE A 205 -2.31 -5.70 -20.44
N GLU A 206 -2.26 -4.37 -20.59
CA GLU A 206 -1.69 -3.71 -21.76
C GLU A 206 -0.19 -4.02 -21.90
N TYR A 207 0.56 -3.97 -20.80
CA TYR A 207 1.96 -4.40 -20.76
C TYR A 207 2.11 -5.86 -21.20
N LEU A 208 1.34 -6.80 -20.65
CA LEU A 208 1.40 -8.21 -21.04
C LEU A 208 1.09 -8.43 -22.54
N LYS A 209 0.16 -7.67 -23.11
CA LYS A 209 -0.16 -7.70 -24.54
C LYS A 209 0.94 -7.13 -25.43
N SER A 210 1.77 -6.23 -24.88
CA SER A 210 2.89 -5.63 -25.60
C SER A 210 4.12 -6.54 -25.69
N ILE A 211 4.18 -7.58 -24.85
CA ILE A 211 5.26 -8.57 -24.88
C ILE A 211 5.08 -9.46 -26.12
N ASP A 212 6.04 -9.40 -27.05
CA ASP A 212 6.10 -10.33 -28.18
C ASP A 212 6.64 -11.69 -27.72
N ALA A 213 5.79 -12.72 -27.75
CA ALA A 213 6.15 -14.08 -27.38
C ALA A 213 7.22 -14.69 -28.30
N GLY A 214 7.40 -14.17 -29.53
CA GLY A 214 8.47 -14.53 -30.45
C GLY A 214 9.82 -13.99 -30.01
N ASP A 215 9.89 -12.70 -29.68
CA ASP A 215 11.11 -12.04 -29.21
C ASP A 215 11.53 -12.60 -27.84
N ALA A 216 10.58 -12.81 -26.93
CA ALA A 216 10.86 -13.43 -25.63
C ALA A 216 11.45 -14.84 -25.77
N ARG A 217 11.02 -15.65 -26.76
CA ARG A 217 11.63 -16.97 -27.02
C ARG A 217 13.03 -16.86 -27.58
N HIS A 218 13.29 -15.89 -28.45
CA HIS A 218 14.62 -15.64 -29.01
C HIS A 218 15.60 -15.24 -27.91
N GLU A 219 15.24 -14.25 -27.10
CA GLU A 219 16.04 -13.79 -25.96
C GLU A 219 16.29 -14.90 -24.93
N LEU A 220 15.28 -15.72 -24.63
CA LEU A 220 15.44 -16.85 -23.72
C LEU A 220 16.41 -17.89 -24.31
N THR A 221 16.30 -18.19 -25.61
CA THR A 221 17.21 -19.13 -26.28
C THR A 221 18.65 -18.61 -26.24
N GLU A 222 18.87 -17.33 -26.56
CA GLU A 222 20.18 -16.69 -26.49
C GLU A 222 20.74 -16.63 -25.06
N ALA A 223 19.91 -16.37 -24.05
CA ALA A 223 20.33 -16.38 -22.65
C ALA A 223 20.70 -17.80 -22.17
N THR A 224 20.00 -18.81 -22.65
CA THR A 224 20.28 -20.23 -22.34
C THR A 224 21.56 -20.71 -23.05
N ASP A 225 21.81 -20.21 -24.26
CA ASP A 225 23.03 -20.50 -25.02
C ASP A 225 24.26 -19.73 -24.47
N ALA A 226 24.06 -18.50 -23.97
CA ALA A 226 25.09 -17.69 -23.31
C ALA A 226 25.42 -18.21 -21.90
N GLY A 227 24.43 -18.72 -21.17
CA GLY A 227 24.59 -19.43 -19.90
C GLY A 227 24.87 -20.91 -20.12
N ARG A 228 26.06 -21.25 -20.64
CA ARG A 228 26.46 -22.64 -20.93
C ARG A 228 25.96 -23.62 -19.87
N LEU A 229 25.18 -24.59 -20.35
CA LEU A 229 25.02 -25.95 -19.83
C LEU A 229 26.39 -26.68 -19.76
N GLY A 230 27.36 -26.09 -19.06
CA GLY A 230 28.77 -26.49 -19.09
C GLY A 230 29.21 -27.44 -17.99
N ASP A 231 28.50 -27.46 -16.85
CA ASP A 231 29.04 -28.08 -15.62
C ASP A 231 28.19 -29.22 -15.01
N MET A 232 27.07 -29.64 -15.62
CA MET A 232 26.22 -30.71 -15.05
C MET A 232 26.35 -32.10 -15.71
N VAL A 233 27.24 -32.31 -16.69
CA VAL A 233 27.40 -33.64 -17.35
C VAL A 233 28.82 -34.21 -17.20
N LYS A 234 29.63 -33.74 -16.23
CA LYS A 234 30.96 -34.32 -15.95
C LYS A 234 31.08 -35.12 -14.64
N TYR A 235 29.97 -35.40 -13.95
CA TYR A 235 29.98 -36.19 -12.71
C TYR A 235 29.16 -37.49 -12.78
N THR A 236 29.21 -38.21 -13.91
CA THR A 236 28.83 -39.63 -13.93
C THR A 236 29.74 -40.37 -14.92
N GLY A 237 30.88 -40.89 -14.43
CA GLY A 237 31.78 -41.67 -15.28
C GLY A 237 33.13 -42.06 -14.67
N SER A 238 33.09 -42.87 -13.60
CA SER A 238 34.03 -43.96 -13.28
C SER A 238 35.47 -43.91 -13.81
N CYS A 239 36.46 -43.87 -12.90
CA CYS A 239 37.62 -44.77 -12.99
C CYS A 239 37.92 -45.38 -11.61
N ALA A 240 37.96 -46.71 -11.60
CA ALA A 240 38.78 -47.51 -10.71
C ALA A 240 40.27 -47.32 -11.02
#